data_AF-A0A1M6S7G1-F1
#
_entry.id   AF-A0A1M6S7G1-F1
#
_cell.length_a   1.000
_cell.length_b   1.000
_cell.length_c   1.000
_cell.angle_alpha   90.00
_cell.angle_beta   90.00
_cell.angle_gamma   90.00
#
_symmetry.space_group_name_H-M   'P 1'
#
loop_
_entity.id
_entity.type
_entity.pdbx_description
1 polymer ?
#
loop_
_entity_poly.entity_id
_entity_poly.type
_entity_poly.pdbx_seq_one_letter_code
_entity_poly.pdbx_strand_id
1 'polypeptide(L)' 'MDDTRDAEQRRIAEHIQWQKQGAWVVFWGVHTRRYWAFACWPVIPARGVVISAADPGDLYSGMRQVEREHDYLGWRHRRR' A
#
# COMPACT_ATOMS: atom_id res chain seq x y z
N MET A 1 -1.03 2.04 27.23
CA MET A 1 0.17 2.50 26.50
C MET A 1 0.32 1.77 25.16
N ASP A 2 -0.75 1.60 24.38
CA ASP A 2 -0.68 1.02 23.01
C ASP A 2 -0.84 2.13 21.94
N ASP A 3 -1.54 3.21 22.29
CA ASP A 3 -1.92 4.31 21.40
C ASP A 3 -0.72 5.05 20.76
N THR A 4 0.40 5.17 21.49
CA THR A 4 1.64 5.78 20.96
C THR A 4 2.28 4.90 19.88
N ARG A 5 2.26 3.57 20.07
CA ARG A 5 2.79 2.62 19.08
C ARG A 5 1.90 2.59 17.85
N ASP A 6 0.58 2.55 18.04
CA ASP A 6 -0.36 2.60 16.92
C ASP A 6 -0.28 3.91 16.13
N ALA A 7 -0.06 5.05 16.81
CA ALA A 7 0.16 6.33 16.15
C ALA A 7 1.44 6.32 15.30
N GLU A 8 2.52 5.71 15.78
CA GLU A 8 3.75 5.54 15.01
C GLU A 8 3.51 4.65 13.77
N GLN A 9 2.83 3.51 13.93
CA GLN A 9 2.52 2.62 12.80
C GLN A 9 1.65 3.33 11.75
N ARG A 10 0.68 4.16 12.17
CA ARG A 10 -0.14 4.97 11.25
C ARG A 10 0.70 5.98 10.46
N ARG A 11 1.64 6.67 11.09
CA ARG A 11 2.56 7.59 10.39
C ARG A 11 3.42 6.88 9.34
N ILE A 12 3.86 5.65 9.65
CA ILE A 12 4.59 4.82 8.68
C ILE A 12 3.68 4.49 7.47
N ALA A 13 2.43 4.10 7.72
CA ALA A 13 1.46 3.83 6.65
C ALA A 13 1.23 5.04 5.74
N GLU A 14 1.04 6.22 6.33
CA GLU A 14 0.89 7.50 5.61
C GLU A 14 2.13 7.82 4.76
N HIS A 15 3.32 7.59 5.31
CA HIS A 15 4.58 7.80 4.60
C HIS A 15 4.69 6.88 3.38
N ILE A 16 4.32 5.59 3.50
CA ILE A 16 4.32 4.64 2.38
C ILE A 16 3.33 5.09 1.30
N GLN A 17 2.12 5.50 1.68
CA GLN A 17 1.12 6.02 0.76
C GLN A 17 1.63 7.26 -0.01
N TRP A 18 2.26 8.20 0.70
CA TRP A 18 2.86 9.39 0.09
C TRP A 18 3.96 9.02 -0.92
N GLN A 19 4.87 8.12 -0.56
CA GLN A 19 5.93 7.64 -1.47
C GLN A 19 5.38 7.02 -2.75
N LYS A 20 4.24 6.33 -2.66
CA LYS A 20 3.56 5.68 -3.78
C LYS A 20 2.68 6.64 -4.59
N GLN A 21 2.67 7.94 -4.26
CA GLN A 21 2.02 9.00 -5.05
C GLN A 21 0.52 8.73 -5.31
N GLY A 22 -0.18 8.18 -4.31
CA GLY A 22 -1.61 7.88 -4.41
C GLY A 22 -1.97 6.71 -5.34
N ALA A 23 -0.96 5.96 -5.82
CA ALA A 23 -1.16 4.69 -6.52
C ALA A 23 -1.78 3.61 -5.61
N TRP A 24 -1.54 3.75 -4.30
CA TRP A 24 -2.01 2.88 -3.25
C TRP A 24 -2.64 3.69 -2.12
N VAL A 25 -3.69 3.17 -1.50
CA VAL A 25 -4.19 3.61 -0.19
C VAL A 25 -3.64 2.65 0.86
N VAL A 26 -2.97 3.18 1.88
CA VAL A 26 -2.28 2.38 2.90
C VAL A 26 -2.74 2.79 4.31
N PHE A 27 -3.06 1.82 5.15
CA PHE A 27 -3.41 2.10 6.56
C PHE A 27 -2.95 1.00 7.52
N TRP A 28 -2.80 1.37 8.79
CA TRP A 28 -2.52 0.46 9.90
C TRP A 28 -3.82 -0.01 10.56
N GLY A 29 -4.06 -1.33 10.56
CA GLY A 29 -5.19 -1.93 11.24
C GLY A 29 -4.83 -2.26 12.69
N VAL A 30 -5.17 -1.37 13.62
CA VAL A 30 -4.87 -1.48 15.07
C VAL A 30 -5.22 -2.86 15.65
N HIS A 31 -6.42 -3.37 15.36
CA HIS A 31 -6.85 -4.68 15.87
C HIS A 31 -6.08 -5.85 15.23
N THR A 32 -5.77 -5.75 13.93
CA THR A 32 -5.08 -6.82 13.21
C THR A 32 -3.56 -6.77 13.38
N ARG A 33 -3.02 -5.64 13.86
CA ARG A 33 -1.59 -5.32 13.88
C ARG A 33 -0.91 -5.58 12.54
N ARG A 34 -1.58 -5.16 11.45
CA ARG A 34 -1.11 -5.30 10.08
C ARG A 34 -1.31 -4.00 9.32
N TYR A 35 -0.39 -3.74 8.41
CA TYR A 35 -0.58 -2.79 7.33
C TYR A 35 -1.44 -3.39 6.25
N TRP A 36 -2.32 -2.58 5.69
CA TRP A 36 -3.18 -2.91 4.56
C TRP A 36 -2.91 -1.93 3.43
N ALA A 37 -2.79 -2.43 2.21
CA ALA A 37 -2.59 -1.63 1.02
C ALA A 37 -3.59 -2.03 -0.07
N PHE A 38 -4.29 -1.02 -0.61
CA PHE A 38 -5.29 -1.15 -1.67
C PHE A 38 -4.77 -0.44 -2.91
N ALA A 39 -4.71 -1.13 -4.03
CA ALA A 39 -4.31 -0.50 -5.29
C ALA A 39 -5.44 0.42 -5.79
N CYS A 40 -5.09 1.57 -6.35
CA CYS A 40 -6.06 2.58 -6.82
C CYS A 40 -5.82 3.05 -8.26
N TRP A 41 -4.91 2.41 -9.00
CA TRP A 41 -4.72 2.69 -10.42
C TRP A 41 -5.80 2.01 -11.27
N PRO A 42 -6.21 2.56 -12.42
CA PRO A 42 -7.28 2.02 -13.27
C PRO A 42 -6.95 0.71 -14.00
N VAL A 43 -5.71 0.21 -13.94
CA VAL A 43 -5.29 -1.06 -14.59
C VAL A 43 -5.31 -2.25 -13.61
N ILE A 44 -6.02 -2.13 -12.48
CA ILE A 44 -6.24 -3.31 -11.64
C ILE A 44 -7.03 -4.34 -12.46
N PRO A 45 -6.79 -5.65 -12.31
CA PRO A 45 -7.68 -6.67 -12.83
C PRO A 45 -9.15 -6.35 -12.48
N ALA A 46 -10.10 -6.97 -13.17
CA ALA A 46 -11.55 -6.77 -12.95
C ALA A 46 -12.01 -6.92 -11.49
N ARG A 47 -11.14 -7.41 -10.60
CA ARG A 47 -11.28 -7.42 -9.15
C ARG A 47 -10.14 -6.59 -8.54
N GLY A 48 -10.48 -5.66 -7.65
CA GLY A 48 -9.50 -4.85 -6.93
C GLY A 48 -8.43 -5.70 -6.22
N VAL A 49 -7.21 -5.18 -6.10
CA VAL A 49 -6.08 -5.85 -5.42
C VAL A 49 -5.89 -5.25 -4.04
N VAL A 50 -5.87 -6.14 -3.04
CA VAL A 50 -5.65 -5.80 -1.63
C VAL A 50 -4.56 -6.73 -1.10
N ILE A 51 -3.58 -6.16 -0.40
CA ILE A 51 -2.52 -6.92 0.27
C ILE A 51 -2.39 -6.44 1.72
N SER A 52 -1.91 -7.32 2.59
CA SER A 52 -1.60 -6.96 3.98
C SER A 52 -0.32 -7.62 4.48
N ALA A 53 0.42 -6.92 5.33
CA ALA A 53 1.66 -7.40 5.93
C ALA A 53 1.79 -6.89 7.37
N ALA A 54 2.49 -7.63 8.23
CA ALA A 54 2.79 -7.17 9.59
C ALA A 54 3.88 -6.09 9.58
N ASP A 55 4.83 -6.20 8.65
CA ASP A 55 6.00 -5.34 8.55
C ASP A 55 5.94 -4.41 7.31
N PRO A 56 6.42 -3.16 7.43
CA PRO A 56 6.47 -2.21 6.32
C PRO A 56 7.26 -2.71 5.11
N GLY A 57 8.38 -3.41 5.35
CA GLY A 57 9.25 -3.93 4.30
C GLY A 57 8.59 -5.02 3.46
N ASP A 58 7.83 -5.89 4.11
CA ASP A 58 7.05 -6.95 3.46
C ASP A 58 5.89 -6.35 2.67
N LEU A 59 5.19 -5.36 3.24
CA LEU A 59 4.16 -4.62 2.53
C LEU A 59 4.73 -4.01 1.24
N TYR A 60 5.87 -3.32 1.35
CA TYR A 60 6.52 -2.66 0.21
C TYR A 60 6.94 -3.65 -0.87
N SER A 61 7.46 -4.82 -0.47
CA SER A 61 7.85 -5.89 -1.39
C SER A 61 6.64 -6.46 -2.12
N GLY A 62 5.54 -6.71 -1.41
CA GLY A 62 4.26 -7.13 -1.98
C GLY A 62 3.69 -6.10 -2.95
N MET A 63 3.71 -4.81 -2.59
CA MET A 63 3.28 -3.73 -3.48
C MET A 63 4.08 -3.73 -4.79
N ARG A 64 5.41 -3.84 -4.71
CA ARG A 64 6.27 -3.90 -5.90
C ARG A 64 6.08 -5.15 -6.75
N GLN A 65 5.65 -6.26 -6.15
CA GLN A 65 5.31 -7.47 -6.90
C GLN A 65 4.02 -7.24 -7.70
N VAL A 66 2.96 -6.74 -7.05
CA VAL A 66 1.69 -6.40 -7.71
C VAL A 66 1.90 -5.36 -8.82
N GLU A 67 2.72 -4.34 -8.57
CA GLU A 67 3.08 -3.33 -9.57
C GLU A 67 3.69 -3.96 -10.84
N ARG A 68 4.53 -4.98 -10.68
CA ARG A 68 5.18 -5.69 -11.79
C ARG A 68 4.20 -6.61 -12.53
N GLU A 69 3.33 -7.29 -11.81
CA GLU A 69 2.35 -8.22 -12.38
C GLU A 69 1.27 -7.51 -13.23
N HIS A 70 0.96 -6.25 -12.93
CA HIS A 70 -0.15 -5.51 -13.55
C HIS A 70 0.27 -4.29 -14.40
N ASP A 71 1.50 -4.30 -14.93
CA ASP A 71 2.04 -3.24 -15.80
C ASP A 71 1.79 -1.81 -15.28
N TYR A 72 2.02 -1.62 -13.98
CA TYR A 72 1.85 -0.32 -13.32
C TYR A 72 2.65 0.80 -13.99
N LEU A 73 3.86 0.48 -14.47
CA LEU A 73 4.73 1.45 -15.15
C LEU A 73 4.11 1.89 -16.47
N GLY A 74 3.52 0.99 -17.27
CA GLY A 74 2.80 1.35 -18.48
C GLY A 74 1.66 2.34 -18.21
N TRP A 75 0.89 2.11 -17.14
CA TRP A 75 -0.16 3.05 -16.72
C TRP A 75 0.40 4.41 -16.30
N ARG A 76 1.41 4.42 -15.41
CA ARG A 76 1.93 5.66 -14.81
C ARG A 76 2.52 6.60 -15.85
N HIS A 77 3.20 6.06 -16.87
CA HIS A 77 3.77 6.87 -17.95
C HIS A 77 2.69 7.45 -18.88
N ARG A 78 1.54 6.79 -19.06
CA ARG A 78 0.41 7.33 -19.86
C ARG A 78 -0.36 8.45 -19.16
N ARG A 79 -0.15 8.66 -17.86
CA ARG A 79 -0.81 9.72 -17.06
C ARG A 79 -0.01 11.04 -17.03
N ARG A 80 1.19 11.08 -17.61
CA ARG A 80 1.95 12.32 -17.86
C ARG A 80 1.51 12.94 -19.17
#